data_AF-A0A850PQQ4-F1
#
_entry.id   AF-A0A850PQQ4-F1
#
_cell.length_a   1.000
_cell.length_b   1.000
_cell.length_c   1.000
_cell.angle_alpha   90.00
_cell.angle_beta   90.00
_cell.angle_gamma   90.00
#
_symmetry.space_group_name_H-M   'P 1'
#
loop_
_entity.id
_entity.type
_entity.pdbx_description
1 polymer ?
#
loop_
_entity_poly.entity_id
_entity_poly.type
_entity_poly.pdbx_seq_one_letter_code
_entity_poly.pdbx_strand_id
1 'polypeptide(L)'
;MQIGIPDRGSVHQVGPGIDLAAAGVDQAVADDESNRRTEEQLMVSHKAFAQRVLLAGVAAGAVLLGTSAPVSAQPPPPNCTAADLAGVLSGVTAATSVYLFTHPPVNDFFTSLKDVPPEGKREALQAYMDANPQVRAEIQGIRQPAKDFRARCG
;
A
#
# COMPACT_ATOMS: atom_id res chain seq x y z
N MET A 1 6.13 -51.45 28.08
CA MET A 1 5.93 -50.16 28.77
C MET A 1 5.73 -49.12 27.67
N GLN A 2 4.48 -48.69 27.44
CA GLN A 2 4.11 -47.80 26.34
C GLN A 2 4.49 -46.35 26.70
N ILE A 3 5.15 -45.66 25.78
CA ILE A 3 5.38 -44.20 25.87
C ILE A 3 4.31 -43.55 25.00
N GLY A 4 3.40 -42.82 25.64
CA GLY A 4 2.23 -42.22 25.03
C GLY A 4 2.56 -41.08 24.07
N ILE A 5 1.82 -41.06 22.96
CA ILE A 5 1.75 -39.98 21.98
C ILE A 5 0.94 -38.83 22.59
N PRO A 6 1.42 -37.57 22.59
CA PRO A 6 0.59 -36.44 22.95
C PRO A 6 -0.37 -36.07 21.81
N ASP A 7 -1.63 -35.91 22.22
CA ASP A 7 -2.84 -35.58 21.48
C ASP A 7 -2.69 -34.31 20.62
N ARG A 8 -2.86 -34.44 19.30
CA ARG A 8 -3.09 -33.31 18.38
C ARG A 8 -4.56 -32.87 18.52
N GLY A 9 -4.82 -32.06 19.53
CA GLY A 9 -6.14 -31.46 19.74
C GLY A 9 -6.02 -29.98 20.09
N SER A 10 -6.08 -29.10 19.08
CA SER A 10 -6.64 -27.72 19.15
C SER A 10 -6.28 -26.94 17.89
N VAL A 11 -7.00 -27.23 16.80
CA VAL A 11 -7.17 -26.27 15.70
C VAL A 11 -7.94 -25.09 16.29
N HIS A 12 -7.25 -23.98 16.52
CA HIS A 12 -7.91 -22.71 16.82
C HIS A 12 -8.65 -22.27 15.54
N GLN A 13 -9.98 -22.39 15.61
CA GLN A 13 -10.92 -21.73 14.72
C GLN A 13 -10.68 -20.22 14.76
N VAL A 14 -9.98 -19.67 13.77
CA VAL A 14 -10.00 -18.23 13.48
C VAL A 14 -11.26 -17.98 12.66
N GLY A 15 -12.28 -17.42 13.32
CA GLY A 15 -13.59 -17.16 12.71
C GLY A 15 -13.55 -16.11 11.59
N PRO A 16 -14.64 -15.99 10.80
CA PRO A 16 -14.80 -14.96 9.79
C PRO A 16 -15.23 -13.65 10.47
N GLY A 17 -14.38 -12.63 10.42
CA GLY A 17 -14.67 -11.36 11.09
C GLY A 17 -13.61 -10.28 10.87
N ILE A 18 -13.31 -9.96 9.60
CA ILE A 18 -12.68 -8.69 9.24
C ILE A 18 -13.19 -8.28 7.86
N ASP A 19 -14.44 -7.80 7.85
CA ASP A 19 -14.88 -6.82 6.88
C ASP A 19 -14.44 -5.43 7.36
N LEU A 20 -13.82 -4.68 6.43
CA LEU A 20 -13.86 -3.22 6.35
C LEU A 20 -12.96 -2.38 7.30
N ALA A 21 -11.72 -2.14 6.88
CA ALA A 21 -11.03 -0.86 7.10
C ALA A 21 -9.94 -0.62 6.04
N ALA A 22 -10.34 -0.56 4.76
CA ALA A 22 -9.54 0.02 3.67
C ALA A 22 -9.92 1.51 3.43
N ALA A 23 -10.35 2.21 4.48
CA ALA A 23 -10.70 3.63 4.46
C ALA A 23 -9.84 4.36 5.49
N GLY A 24 -8.60 4.70 5.12
CA GLY A 24 -7.66 5.28 6.09
C GLY A 24 -6.50 6.10 5.55
N VAL A 25 -6.39 6.35 4.24
CA VAL A 25 -5.34 7.25 3.69
C VAL A 25 -5.88 8.43 2.89
N ASP A 26 -7.18 8.46 2.53
CA ASP A 26 -7.80 9.55 1.76
C ASP A 26 -8.48 10.65 2.60
N GLN A 27 -8.61 10.48 3.93
CA GLN A 27 -9.35 11.44 4.77
C GLN A 27 -8.57 12.74 5.06
N ALA A 28 -7.27 12.80 4.75
CA ALA A 28 -6.40 13.89 5.21
C ALA A 28 -6.36 15.14 4.32
N VAL A 29 -6.91 15.10 3.09
CA VAL A 29 -6.83 16.23 2.14
C VAL A 29 -8.06 17.16 2.18
N ALA A 30 -9.19 16.72 2.77
CA ALA A 30 -10.43 17.51 2.76
C ALA A 30 -10.62 18.46 3.97
N ASP A 31 -9.79 18.35 5.02
CA ASP A 31 -9.99 19.07 6.29
C ASP A 31 -9.50 20.54 6.25
N ASP A 32 -8.49 20.85 5.43
CA ASP A 32 -7.81 22.14 5.42
C ASP A 32 -8.66 23.31 4.86
N GLU A 33 -9.57 23.04 3.92
CA GLU A 33 -10.44 24.08 3.33
C GLU A 33 -11.66 24.42 4.20
N SER A 34 -11.91 23.63 5.26
CA SER A 34 -13.03 23.84 6.19
C SER A 34 -12.78 25.02 7.14
N ASN A 35 -11.54 25.20 7.62
CA ASN A 35 -11.23 26.17 8.67
C ASN A 35 -11.25 27.64 8.18
N ARG A 36 -11.03 27.89 6.87
CA ARG A 36 -10.98 29.24 6.30
C ARG A 36 -12.37 29.85 6.01
N ARG A 37 -13.45 29.07 6.07
CA ARG A 37 -14.84 29.52 5.80
C ARG A 37 -15.64 29.88 7.06
N THR A 38 -15.06 29.69 8.25
CA THR A 38 -15.77 29.74 9.53
C THR A 38 -16.13 31.15 10.01
N GLU A 39 -15.59 32.22 9.40
CA GLU A 39 -15.81 33.59 9.89
C GLU A 39 -16.96 34.37 9.21
N GLU A 40 -17.51 33.89 8.08
CA GLU A 40 -18.57 34.63 7.34
C GLU A 40 -19.98 34.00 7.44
N GLN A 41 -20.13 32.86 8.13
CA GLN A 41 -21.36 32.04 8.12
C GLN A 41 -22.18 32.11 9.43
N LEU A 42 -21.97 33.10 10.30
CA LEU A 42 -22.75 33.21 11.55
C LEU A 42 -24.20 33.71 11.34
N MET A 43 -24.59 34.13 10.13
CA MET A 43 -25.91 34.76 9.92
C MET A 43 -26.83 34.10 8.89
N VAL A 44 -26.40 33.06 8.17
CA VAL A 44 -27.23 32.45 7.12
C VAL A 44 -27.81 31.13 7.60
N SER A 45 -28.88 31.28 8.37
CA SER A 45 -30.14 30.61 8.07
C SER A 45 -30.15 29.08 8.20
N HIS A 46 -30.65 28.63 9.35
CA HIS A 46 -30.96 27.25 9.74
C HIS A 46 -31.83 26.45 8.72
N LYS A 47 -32.29 27.08 7.63
CA LYS A 47 -33.04 26.45 6.54
C LYS A 47 -32.17 25.70 5.52
N ALA A 48 -30.87 26.01 5.42
CA ALA A 48 -29.99 25.36 4.43
C ALA A 48 -29.50 23.96 4.84
N PHE A 49 -29.54 23.62 6.14
CA PHE A 49 -29.05 22.33 6.64
C PHE A 49 -30.02 21.18 6.32
N ALA A 50 -31.33 21.43 6.35
CA ALA A 50 -32.33 20.41 6.01
C ALA A 50 -32.37 20.08 4.51
N GLN A 51 -31.96 21.00 3.64
CA GLN A 51 -32.09 20.84 2.19
C GLN A 51 -30.90 20.13 1.53
N ARG A 52 -29.78 19.94 2.25
CA ARG A 52 -28.58 19.25 1.73
C ARG A 52 -28.53 17.74 2.05
N VAL A 53 -29.44 17.23 2.88
CA VAL A 53 -29.49 15.80 3.23
C VAL A 53 -30.20 14.95 2.16
N LEU A 54 -30.92 15.57 1.21
CA LEU A 54 -31.73 14.85 0.21
C LEU A 54 -31.15 14.81 -1.22
N LEU A 55 -29.93 15.30 -1.45
CA LEU A 55 -29.28 15.29 -2.77
C LEU A 55 -27.84 14.74 -2.73
N ALA A 56 -27.58 13.74 -1.89
CA ALA A 56 -26.29 13.03 -1.83
C ALA A 56 -26.44 11.52 -2.08
N GLY A 57 -27.34 11.14 -3.00
CA GLY A 57 -27.64 9.72 -3.27
C GLY A 57 -27.49 9.26 -4.73
N VAL A 58 -27.42 10.16 -5.72
CA VAL A 58 -27.33 9.76 -7.13
C VAL A 58 -26.50 10.77 -7.91
N ALA A 59 -25.19 10.56 -7.98
CA ALA A 59 -24.35 11.20 -8.99
C ALA A 59 -23.26 10.23 -9.44
N ALA A 60 -23.47 9.71 -10.66
CA ALA A 60 -22.49 9.19 -11.59
C ALA A 60 -21.67 7.95 -11.17
N GLY A 61 -22.21 6.78 -11.49
CA GLY A 61 -21.40 5.67 -11.97
C GLY A 61 -20.67 6.13 -13.24
N ALA A 62 -19.45 6.64 -13.08
CA ALA A 62 -18.55 6.90 -14.18
C ALA A 62 -18.08 5.55 -14.74
N VAL A 63 -18.66 5.20 -15.87
CA VAL A 63 -18.23 4.19 -16.81
C VAL A 63 -16.72 4.30 -17.05
N LEU A 64 -15.93 3.38 -16.51
CA LEU A 64 -14.60 3.08 -17.04
C LEU A 64 -14.78 2.12 -18.22
N LEU A 65 -14.96 2.69 -19.42
CA LEU A 65 -14.69 2.02 -20.68
C LEU A 65 -13.18 1.73 -20.77
N GLY A 66 -12.73 0.69 -20.07
CA GLY A 66 -11.49 -0.01 -20.38
C GLY A 66 -11.82 -1.06 -21.43
N THR A 67 -11.18 -0.96 -22.59
CA THR A 67 -11.36 -1.84 -23.76
C THR A 67 -11.52 -3.31 -23.40
N SER A 68 -12.72 -3.86 -23.56
CA SER A 68 -12.92 -5.29 -23.76
C SER A 68 -12.35 -5.68 -25.13
N ALA A 69 -11.01 -5.75 -25.22
CA ALA A 69 -10.41 -6.62 -26.21
C ALA A 69 -11.02 -8.01 -26.00
N PRO A 70 -11.37 -8.76 -27.06
CA PRO A 70 -11.82 -10.14 -26.91
C PRO A 70 -10.70 -10.89 -26.19
N VAL A 71 -10.89 -11.14 -24.90
CA VAL A 71 -10.03 -12.03 -24.13
C VAL A 71 -10.24 -13.38 -24.77
N SER A 72 -9.29 -13.79 -25.62
CA SER A 72 -9.07 -15.19 -25.87
C SER A 72 -9.04 -15.83 -24.49
N ALA A 73 -10.02 -16.67 -24.17
CA ALA A 73 -10.22 -17.28 -22.87
C ALA A 73 -9.14 -18.36 -22.63
N GLN A 74 -7.88 -17.98 -22.78
CA GLN A 74 -6.75 -18.66 -22.17
C GLN A 74 -6.75 -18.23 -20.71
N PRO A 75 -6.74 -19.18 -19.77
CA PRO A 75 -6.57 -18.88 -18.35
C PRO A 75 -5.37 -17.94 -18.19
N PRO A 76 -5.44 -16.93 -17.30
CA PRO A 76 -4.27 -16.11 -17.00
C PRO A 76 -3.09 -17.04 -16.68
N PRO A 77 -1.88 -16.69 -17.15
CA PRO A 77 -0.70 -17.50 -16.86
C PRO A 77 -0.64 -17.78 -15.36
N PRO A 78 -0.32 -19.02 -14.94
CA PRO A 78 -0.34 -19.38 -13.54
C PRO A 78 0.62 -18.47 -12.76
N ASN A 79 0.22 -18.10 -11.55
CA ASN A 79 0.97 -17.23 -10.63
C ASN A 79 1.06 -15.75 -11.07
N CYS A 80 0.06 -15.22 -11.78
CA CYS A 80 -0.04 -13.81 -12.16
C CYS A 80 -1.28 -13.11 -11.57
N THR A 81 -1.77 -13.58 -10.42
CA THR A 81 -2.91 -12.98 -9.72
C THR A 81 -2.47 -11.83 -8.82
N ALA A 82 -3.44 -11.04 -8.33
CA ALA A 82 -3.19 -10.03 -7.30
C ALA A 82 -2.63 -10.65 -6.00
N ALA A 83 -3.05 -11.87 -5.65
CA ALA A 83 -2.53 -12.59 -4.50
C ALA A 83 -1.04 -12.94 -4.68
N ASP A 84 -0.64 -13.34 -5.89
CA ASP A 84 0.76 -13.64 -6.21
C ASP A 84 1.64 -12.38 -6.13
N LEU A 85 1.16 -11.27 -6.69
CA LEU A 85 1.86 -9.98 -6.59
C LEU A 85 2.03 -9.55 -5.12
N ALA A 86 0.97 -9.63 -4.32
CA ALA A 86 1.03 -9.30 -2.90
C ALA A 86 2.04 -10.18 -2.15
N GLY A 87 2.08 -11.48 -2.45
CA GLY A 87 3.06 -12.41 -1.89
C GLY A 87 4.51 -12.00 -2.22
N VAL A 88 4.78 -11.67 -3.48
CA VAL A 88 6.09 -11.18 -3.93
C VAL A 88 6.49 -9.89 -3.22
N LEU A 89 5.60 -8.90 -3.17
CA LEU A 89 5.89 -7.61 -2.53
C LEU A 89 6.06 -7.73 -1.01
N SER A 90 5.31 -8.62 -0.37
CA SER A 90 5.49 -8.95 1.05
C SER A 90 6.90 -9.52 1.30
N GLY A 91 7.34 -10.46 0.47
CA GLY A 91 8.71 -11.01 0.53
C GLY A 91 9.80 -9.96 0.35
N VAL A 92 9.65 -9.06 -0.64
CA VAL A 92 10.59 -7.94 -0.86
C VAL A 92 10.66 -7.01 0.37
N THR A 93 9.52 -6.73 0.98
CA THR A 93 9.44 -5.86 2.16
C THR A 93 10.08 -6.53 3.39
N ALA A 94 9.83 -7.81 3.60
CA ALA A 94 10.46 -8.59 4.67
C ALA A 94 11.99 -8.66 4.50
N ALA A 95 12.46 -8.95 3.29
CA ALA A 95 13.89 -8.98 2.97
C ALA A 95 14.55 -7.59 3.17
N THR A 96 13.86 -6.51 2.80
CA THR A 96 14.31 -5.15 3.08
C THR A 96 14.47 -4.90 4.58
N SER A 97 13.50 -5.31 5.40
CA SER A 97 13.59 -5.17 6.86
C SER A 97 14.83 -5.87 7.43
N VAL A 98 15.06 -7.14 7.06
CA VAL A 98 16.26 -7.88 7.48
C VAL A 98 17.54 -7.21 7.01
N TYR A 99 17.58 -6.74 5.76
CA TYR A 99 18.73 -6.03 5.22
C TYR A 99 19.06 -4.77 6.03
N LEU A 100 18.06 -3.93 6.32
CA LEU A 100 18.27 -2.72 7.10
C LEU A 100 18.77 -3.03 8.53
N PHE A 101 18.22 -4.04 9.20
CA PHE A 101 18.72 -4.44 10.53
C PHE A 101 20.15 -4.98 10.53
N THR A 102 20.56 -5.61 9.43
CA THR A 102 21.93 -6.16 9.28
C THR A 102 22.91 -5.15 8.68
N HIS A 103 22.41 -4.01 8.19
CA HIS A 103 23.21 -2.91 7.63
C HIS A 103 22.87 -1.59 8.36
N PRO A 104 23.30 -1.42 9.62
CA PRO A 104 22.98 -0.22 10.41
C PRO A 104 23.27 1.11 9.71
N PRO A 105 24.42 1.29 9.00
CA PRO A 105 24.67 2.54 8.27
C PRO A 105 23.67 2.82 7.14
N VAL A 106 23.14 1.78 6.50
CA VAL A 106 22.12 1.92 5.45
C VAL A 106 20.77 2.25 6.10
N ASN A 107 20.43 1.60 7.21
CA ASN A 107 19.24 1.91 7.99
C ASN A 107 19.23 3.36 8.47
N ASP A 108 20.35 3.87 8.98
CA ASP A 108 20.48 5.25 9.43
C ASP A 108 20.24 6.23 8.28
N PHE A 109 20.80 5.94 7.10
CA PHE A 109 20.54 6.75 5.90
C PHE A 109 19.05 6.76 5.53
N PHE A 110 18.41 5.59 5.37
CA PHE A 110 16.98 5.53 5.03
C PHE A 110 16.10 6.18 6.11
N THR A 111 16.50 6.10 7.38
CA THR A 111 15.81 6.77 8.49
C THR A 111 15.95 8.29 8.41
N SER A 112 17.13 8.81 8.06
CA SER A 112 17.38 10.25 7.90
C SER A 112 16.56 10.89 6.77
N LEU A 113 16.12 10.10 5.77
CA LEU A 113 15.25 10.58 4.69
C LEU A 113 13.90 11.10 5.19
N LYS A 114 13.51 10.84 6.44
CA LYS A 114 12.30 11.42 7.05
C LYS A 114 12.38 12.95 7.16
N ASP A 115 13.59 13.50 7.31
CA ASP A 115 13.84 14.93 7.48
C ASP A 115 14.14 15.65 6.15
N VAL A 116 14.23 14.89 5.04
CA VAL A 116 14.47 15.43 3.70
C VAL A 116 13.14 15.80 3.02
N PRO A 117 13.02 17.01 2.42
CA PRO A 117 11.84 17.38 1.64
C PRO A 117 11.57 16.38 0.49
N PRO A 118 10.30 16.10 0.13
CA PRO A 118 9.95 15.08 -0.88
C PRO A 118 10.71 15.21 -2.20
N GLU A 119 10.90 16.43 -2.68
CA GLU A 119 11.62 16.79 -3.90
C GLU A 119 13.11 16.42 -3.85
N GLY A 120 13.74 16.47 -2.66
CA GLY A 120 15.16 16.17 -2.46
C GLY A 120 15.46 14.69 -2.18
N LYS A 121 14.45 13.89 -1.80
CA LYS A 121 14.67 12.47 -1.43
C LYS A 121 15.27 11.65 -2.56
N ARG A 122 14.86 11.91 -3.80
CA ARG A 122 15.35 11.17 -4.97
C ARG A 122 16.83 11.43 -5.23
N GLU A 123 17.24 12.69 -5.15
CA GLU A 123 18.63 13.09 -5.33
C GLU A 123 19.51 12.53 -4.22
N ALA A 124 19.08 12.65 -2.96
CA ALA A 124 19.79 12.08 -1.82
C ALA A 124 19.99 10.56 -1.96
N LEU A 125 18.94 9.85 -2.38
CA LEU A 125 19.02 8.41 -2.65
C LEU A 125 19.99 8.08 -3.80
N GLN A 126 19.97 8.85 -4.90
CA GLN A 126 20.91 8.66 -6.01
C GLN A 126 22.35 8.87 -5.55
N ALA A 127 22.64 10.00 -4.90
CA ALA A 127 23.97 10.32 -4.40
C ALA A 127 24.49 9.23 -3.45
N TYR A 128 23.65 8.74 -2.54
CA TYR A 128 24.00 7.65 -1.64
C TYR A 128 24.32 6.36 -2.39
N MET A 129 23.50 5.98 -3.37
CA MET A 129 23.74 4.77 -4.17
C MET A 129 25.00 4.91 -5.05
N ASP A 130 25.29 6.11 -5.55
CA ASP A 130 26.50 6.46 -6.32
C ASP A 130 27.78 6.32 -5.48
N ALA A 131 27.73 6.75 -4.23
CA ALA A 131 28.81 6.52 -3.27
C ALA A 131 28.91 5.05 -2.83
N ASN A 132 27.82 4.28 -2.87
CA ASN A 132 27.74 2.91 -2.35
C ASN A 132 27.28 1.90 -3.41
N PRO A 133 28.13 1.55 -4.41
CA PRO A 133 27.74 0.65 -5.49
C PRO A 133 27.40 -0.77 -5.01
N GLN A 134 28.01 -1.24 -3.93
CA GLN A 134 27.67 -2.52 -3.31
C GLN A 134 26.25 -2.50 -2.73
N VAL A 135 25.91 -1.50 -1.90
CA VAL A 135 24.55 -1.33 -1.33
C VAL A 135 23.52 -1.23 -2.45
N ARG A 136 23.86 -0.53 -3.54
CA ARG A 136 22.98 -0.48 -4.72
C ARG A 136 22.72 -1.86 -5.30
N ALA A 137 23.75 -2.67 -5.49
CA ALA A 137 23.61 -4.02 -6.02
C ALA A 137 22.76 -4.91 -5.09
N GLU A 138 22.95 -4.80 -3.78
CA GLU A 138 22.21 -5.54 -2.77
C GLU A 138 20.72 -5.14 -2.74
N ILE A 139 20.41 -3.85 -2.69
CA ILE A 139 19.04 -3.33 -2.76
C ILE A 139 18.37 -3.68 -4.10
N GLN A 140 19.12 -3.65 -5.21
CA GLN A 140 18.62 -4.12 -6.49
C GLN A 140 18.27 -5.62 -6.44
N GLY A 141 19.12 -6.44 -5.82
CA GLY A 141 18.90 -7.86 -5.56
C GLY A 141 17.61 -8.11 -4.79
N ILE A 142 17.40 -7.40 -3.68
CA ILE A 142 16.18 -7.50 -2.86
C ILE A 142 14.91 -7.21 -3.67
N ARG A 143 14.98 -6.32 -4.65
CA ARG A 143 13.83 -5.91 -5.49
C ARG A 143 13.67 -6.72 -6.78
N GLN A 144 14.59 -7.63 -7.10
CA GLN A 144 14.49 -8.45 -8.32
C GLN A 144 13.19 -9.24 -8.42
N PRO A 145 12.67 -9.89 -7.36
CA PRO A 145 11.43 -10.66 -7.46
C PRO A 145 10.25 -9.85 -7.99
N ALA A 146 10.13 -8.57 -7.60
CA ALA A 146 9.09 -7.69 -8.10
C ALA A 146 9.30 -7.31 -9.58
N LYS A 147 10.56 -7.11 -10.02
CA LYS A 147 10.89 -6.85 -11.43
C LYS A 147 10.60 -8.06 -12.29
N ASP A 148 11.00 -9.25 -11.85
CA ASP A 148 10.79 -10.51 -12.55
C ASP A 148 9.30 -10.83 -12.66
N PHE A 149 8.53 -10.57 -11.60
CA PHE A 149 7.07 -10.68 -11.65
C PHE A 149 6.48 -9.74 -12.71
N ARG A 150 6.89 -8.46 -12.71
CA ARG A 150 6.42 -7.47 -13.71
C ARG A 150 6.77 -7.89 -15.14
N ALA A 151 7.99 -8.40 -15.36
CA ALA A 151 8.41 -8.87 -16.68
C ALA A 151 7.62 -10.09 -17.18
N ARG A 152 7.13 -10.93 -16.26
CA ARG A 152 6.34 -12.13 -16.58
C ARG A 152 4.84 -11.88 -16.71
N CYS A 153 4.27 -10.96 -15.92
CA CYS A 153 2.82 -10.83 -15.70
C CYS A 153 2.26 -9.44 -16.06
N GLY A 154 3.07 -8.49 -16.51
CA GLY A 154 2.75 -7.05 -16.53
C GLY A 154 2.67 -6.38 -17.89
#